data_AF-A0A7S2FQ42-F1
#
_entry.id   AF-A0A7S2FQ42-F1
#
_cell.length_a   1.000
_cell.length_b   1.000
_cell.length_c   1.000
_cell.angle_alpha   90.00
_cell.angle_beta   90.00
_cell.angle_gamma   90.00
#
_symmetry.space_group_name_H-M   'P 1'
#
loop_
_entity.id
_entity.type
_entity.pdbx_description
1 polymer ?
#
loop_
_entity_poly.entity_id
_entity_poly.type
_entity_poly.pdbx_seq_one_letter_code
_entity_poly.pdbx_strand_id
1 'polypeptide(L)'
;GTVSWMAEPLPIPPLTLTGRTPPMNAIVSLDMAQAVQNFISQGACEEQLVMWPSFMNGVAASLRLFPSKKSVSVLETMVEGGGVKAPPCYQVTRNWIMYNKPVLEDSTEGTEGGNKAKALANQVCAAAHGGFLLGMGLLGHLKALNRPDLYEYLKIGHDATTVGLLLGLGATYRGSGNEITRRILGLHLPNMIGPPLADTLEVSSVTQTAALTGLGLLFMKTNHRLIAEFLLAEISRKANSNTDRCVDWESYTLSAGL
;
A
#
# COMPACT_ATOMS: atom_id res chain seq x y z
N GLY A 1 -30.98 7.09 -9.65
CA GLY A 1 -30.63 7.36 -8.24
C GLY A 1 -29.15 7.16 -8.07
N THR A 2 -28.42 8.17 -7.61
CA THR A 2 -27.01 8.03 -7.24
C THR A 2 -26.96 7.26 -5.93
N VAL A 3 -26.59 5.98 -6.00
CA VAL A 3 -26.35 5.14 -4.82
C VAL A 3 -25.29 5.86 -3.98
N SER A 4 -25.65 6.27 -2.76
CA SER A 4 -24.73 6.95 -1.84
C SER A 4 -23.80 5.91 -1.22
N TRP A 5 -22.77 5.51 -1.97
CA TRP A 5 -21.68 4.63 -1.52
C TRP A 5 -20.93 5.16 -0.27
N MET A 6 -21.26 6.35 0.24
CA MET A 6 -20.63 6.95 1.41
C MET A 6 -21.30 6.61 2.75
N ALA A 7 -22.45 5.92 2.74
CA ALA A 7 -23.10 5.44 3.96
C ALA A 7 -22.58 4.06 4.41
N GLU A 8 -21.90 3.34 3.51
CA GLU A 8 -21.40 1.99 3.70
C GLU A 8 -19.87 1.94 3.48
N PRO A 9 -19.17 0.94 4.02
CA PRO A 9 -17.77 0.72 3.68
C PRO A 9 -17.68 0.33 2.19
N LEU A 10 -16.52 0.60 1.58
CA LEU A 10 -16.26 0.22 0.20
C LEU A 10 -16.27 -1.32 0.08
N PRO A 11 -17.14 -1.91 -0.75
CA PRO A 11 -17.14 -3.35 -0.93
C PRO A 11 -15.94 -3.77 -1.78
N ILE A 12 -14.94 -4.36 -1.13
CA ILE A 12 -13.81 -5.02 -1.79
C ILE A 12 -14.29 -6.43 -2.19
N PRO A 13 -14.32 -6.77 -3.49
CA PRO A 13 -14.78 -8.10 -3.92
C PRO A 13 -13.84 -9.19 -3.37
N PRO A 14 -14.36 -10.34 -2.92
CA PRO A 14 -13.51 -11.41 -2.40
C PRO A 14 -12.65 -12.02 -3.50
N LEU A 15 -11.38 -12.31 -3.20
CA LEU A 15 -10.49 -13.05 -4.09
C LEU A 15 -10.79 -14.54 -3.98
N THR A 16 -11.43 -15.10 -5.01
CA THR A 16 -11.74 -16.54 -5.06
C THR A 16 -10.65 -17.28 -5.84
N LEU A 17 -9.83 -18.06 -5.13
CA LEU A 17 -8.85 -18.98 -5.74
C LEU A 17 -9.51 -20.33 -6.05
N THR A 18 -10.59 -20.31 -6.82
CA THR A 18 -11.37 -21.52 -7.17
C THR A 18 -11.43 -21.68 -8.68
N GLY A 19 -11.01 -22.85 -9.16
CA GLY A 19 -11.19 -23.28 -10.55
C GLY A 19 -12.49 -24.05 -10.73
N ARG A 20 -13.02 -24.07 -11.95
CA ARG A 20 -14.08 -25.00 -12.36
C ARG A 20 -13.50 -25.97 -13.37
N THR A 21 -13.66 -27.26 -13.14
CA THR A 21 -13.19 -28.30 -14.07
C THR A 21 -14.37 -28.83 -14.91
N PRO A 22 -14.30 -28.71 -16.25
CA PRO A 22 -15.21 -29.44 -17.14
C PRO A 22 -14.93 -30.96 -17.06
N PRO A 23 -15.92 -31.83 -17.35
CA PRO A 23 -17.27 -31.55 -17.86
C PRO A 23 -18.35 -31.34 -16.77
N MET A 24 -18.07 -31.66 -15.50
CA MET A 24 -19.08 -31.63 -14.42
C MET A 24 -19.20 -30.27 -13.70
N ASN A 25 -18.44 -29.24 -14.12
CA ASN A 25 -18.36 -27.95 -13.42
C ASN A 25 -18.02 -28.10 -11.92
N ALA A 26 -17.21 -29.09 -11.56
CA ALA A 26 -16.77 -29.27 -10.19
C ALA A 26 -15.92 -28.06 -9.76
N ILE A 27 -16.23 -27.49 -8.59
CA ILE A 27 -15.45 -26.39 -8.01
C ILE A 27 -14.26 -26.99 -7.28
N VAL A 28 -13.06 -26.64 -7.73
CA VAL A 28 -11.80 -27.04 -7.11
C VAL A 28 -11.20 -25.79 -6.48
N SER A 29 -11.16 -25.73 -5.16
CA SER A 29 -10.41 -24.70 -4.43
C SER A 29 -8.93 -25.00 -4.48
N LEU A 30 -8.10 -23.99 -4.74
CA LEU A 30 -6.66 -24.13 -4.61
C LEU A 30 -6.32 -24.38 -3.14
N ASP A 31 -5.78 -25.56 -2.83
CA ASP A 31 -5.27 -25.85 -1.49
C ASP A 31 -3.98 -25.05 -1.29
N MET A 32 -4.09 -23.96 -0.53
CA MET A 32 -2.99 -23.05 -0.29
C MET A 32 -1.84 -23.74 0.43
N ALA A 33 -2.11 -24.72 1.30
CA ALA A 33 -1.05 -25.44 2.02
C ALA A 33 -0.15 -26.22 1.05
N GLN A 34 -0.73 -26.88 0.04
CA GLN A 34 0.04 -27.63 -0.97
C GLN A 34 0.69 -26.73 -2.02
N ALA A 35 0.00 -25.67 -2.47
CA ALA A 35 0.57 -24.69 -3.41
C ALA A 35 1.81 -24.02 -2.79
N VAL A 36 1.70 -23.66 -1.53
CA VAL A 36 2.77 -23.06 -0.73
C VAL A 36 3.91 -24.04 -0.50
N GLN A 37 3.67 -25.33 -0.21
CA GLN A 37 4.74 -26.33 -0.07
C GLN A 37 5.64 -26.39 -1.33
N ASN A 38 5.04 -26.26 -2.51
CA ASN A 38 5.77 -26.22 -3.79
C ASN A 38 6.53 -24.90 -3.99
N PHE A 39 5.97 -23.75 -3.60
CA PHE A 39 6.64 -22.44 -3.65
C PHE A 39 7.70 -22.23 -2.55
N ILE A 40 7.54 -22.81 -1.37
CA ILE A 40 8.52 -22.79 -0.26
C ILE A 40 9.81 -23.49 -0.67
N SER A 41 9.74 -24.50 -1.54
CA SER A 41 10.94 -25.14 -2.10
C SER A 41 11.84 -24.17 -2.89
N GLN A 42 11.34 -22.97 -3.22
CA GLN A 42 12.04 -21.86 -3.87
C GLN A 42 12.30 -20.66 -2.92
N GLY A 43 12.03 -20.78 -1.61
CA GLY A 43 12.36 -19.76 -0.60
C GLY A 43 11.28 -18.72 -0.30
N ALA A 44 10.06 -18.85 -0.83
CA ALA A 44 8.95 -17.92 -0.55
C ALA A 44 8.15 -18.32 0.70
N CYS A 45 7.81 -17.36 1.58
CA CYS A 45 6.93 -17.59 2.73
C CYS A 45 5.45 -17.70 2.32
N GLU A 46 4.72 -18.64 2.93
CA GLU A 46 3.28 -18.92 2.76
C GLU A 46 2.39 -17.67 2.71
N GLU A 47 2.73 -16.68 3.53
CA GLU A 47 1.96 -15.46 3.75
C GLU A 47 1.99 -14.47 2.57
N GLN A 48 3.03 -14.51 1.72
CA GLN A 48 3.18 -13.55 0.63
C GLN A 48 2.29 -13.86 -0.58
N LEU A 49 1.91 -15.13 -0.77
CA LEU A 49 1.19 -15.57 -1.97
C LEU A 49 -0.19 -14.91 -2.11
N VAL A 50 -0.84 -14.58 -1.00
CA VAL A 50 -2.19 -13.98 -1.00
C VAL A 50 -2.19 -12.54 -0.53
N MET A 51 -1.17 -12.11 0.22
CA MET A 51 -1.02 -10.71 0.66
C MET A 51 -1.03 -9.73 -0.51
N TRP A 52 -0.12 -9.90 -1.49
CA TRP A 52 0.02 -8.95 -2.60
C TRP A 52 -1.16 -8.93 -3.57
N PRO A 53 -1.75 -10.09 -3.97
CA PRO A 53 -3.00 -10.07 -4.72
C PRO A 53 -4.14 -9.36 -3.98
N SER A 54 -4.26 -9.58 -2.66
CA SER A 54 -5.27 -8.91 -1.83
C SER A 54 -5.04 -7.41 -1.74
N PHE A 55 -3.77 -7.00 -1.60
CA PHE A 55 -3.36 -5.60 -1.68
C PHE A 55 -3.77 -4.98 -3.02
N MET A 56 -3.42 -5.58 -4.15
CA MET A 56 -3.81 -5.08 -5.48
C MET A 56 -5.33 -5.04 -5.66
N ASN A 57 -6.07 -5.99 -5.10
CA ASN A 57 -7.53 -6.00 -5.13
C ASN A 57 -8.12 -4.80 -4.36
N GLY A 58 -7.54 -4.45 -3.21
CA GLY A 58 -7.89 -3.23 -2.47
C GLY A 58 -7.61 -1.94 -3.27
N VAL A 59 -6.47 -1.90 -3.98
CA VAL A 59 -6.16 -0.78 -4.89
C VAL A 59 -7.21 -0.70 -6.01
N ALA A 60 -7.52 -1.81 -6.66
CA ALA A 60 -8.50 -1.85 -7.74
C ALA A 60 -9.91 -1.45 -7.28
N ALA A 61 -10.30 -1.83 -6.07
CA ALA A 61 -11.59 -1.43 -5.49
C ALA A 61 -11.64 0.09 -5.23
N SER A 62 -10.58 0.66 -4.66
CA SER A 62 -10.52 2.09 -4.32
C SER A 62 -10.45 2.98 -5.56
N LEU A 63 -9.74 2.59 -6.62
CA LEU A 63 -9.66 3.35 -7.88
C LEU A 63 -11.00 3.52 -8.60
N ARG A 64 -12.04 2.77 -8.24
CA ARG A 64 -13.41 2.97 -8.73
C ARG A 64 -14.01 4.30 -8.26
N LEU A 65 -13.47 4.88 -7.20
CA LEU A 65 -13.85 6.16 -6.64
C LEU A 65 -13.18 7.28 -7.42
N PHE A 66 -13.65 7.55 -8.64
CA PHE A 66 -13.03 8.59 -9.48
C PHE A 66 -12.96 9.96 -8.77
N PRO A 67 -11.90 10.75 -9.02
CA PRO A 67 -11.69 12.01 -8.32
C PRO A 67 -12.82 13.02 -8.56
N SER A 68 -13.12 13.82 -7.54
CA SER A 68 -14.02 14.97 -7.63
C SER A 68 -13.50 16.02 -8.63
N LYS A 69 -14.43 16.71 -9.33
CA LYS A 69 -14.24 17.65 -10.46
C LYS A 69 -13.09 18.68 -10.36
N LYS A 70 -12.49 18.91 -9.20
CA LYS A 70 -11.37 19.84 -9.00
C LYS A 70 -10.00 19.31 -9.45
N SER A 71 -9.84 18.00 -9.63
CA SER A 71 -8.59 17.38 -10.11
C SER A 71 -8.69 16.82 -11.54
N VAL A 72 -9.81 17.07 -12.23
CA VAL A 72 -10.13 16.51 -13.55
C VAL A 72 -9.50 17.30 -14.70
N SER A 73 -8.93 18.49 -14.45
CA SER A 73 -8.35 19.35 -15.50
C SER A 73 -7.20 18.73 -16.32
N VAL A 74 -6.61 17.61 -15.87
CA VAL A 74 -5.54 16.90 -16.58
C VAL A 74 -6.06 15.72 -17.42
N LEU A 75 -7.26 15.21 -17.12
CA LEU A 75 -7.87 14.07 -17.82
C LEU A 75 -9.00 14.48 -18.77
N GLU A 76 -9.66 15.61 -18.52
CA GLU A 76 -10.68 16.18 -19.43
C GLU A 76 -10.07 16.60 -20.78
N THR A 77 -8.79 16.95 -20.84
CA THR A 77 -8.10 17.29 -22.10
C THR A 77 -7.88 16.11 -23.04
N MET A 78 -8.15 14.87 -22.62
CA MET A 78 -8.04 13.67 -23.47
C MET A 78 -9.39 13.14 -23.99
N VAL A 79 -10.54 13.70 -23.55
CA VAL A 79 -11.88 13.14 -23.85
C VAL A 79 -12.83 14.18 -24.48
N GLU A 80 -12.31 15.21 -25.15
CA GLU A 80 -13.16 16.19 -25.87
C GLU A 80 -13.89 15.61 -27.12
N GLY A 81 -13.81 14.30 -27.38
CA GLY A 81 -14.37 13.67 -28.58
C GLY A 81 -15.63 12.80 -28.39
N GLY A 82 -16.14 12.58 -27.17
CA GLY A 82 -17.27 11.65 -26.98
C GLY A 82 -18.09 11.95 -25.74
N GLY A 83 -19.41 12.04 -25.90
CA GLY A 83 -20.40 12.40 -24.85
C GLY A 83 -20.52 11.41 -23.70
N VAL A 84 -19.44 11.17 -22.95
CA VAL A 84 -19.43 10.39 -21.72
C VAL A 84 -19.87 11.32 -20.58
N LYS A 85 -21.02 11.02 -19.99
CA LYS A 85 -21.51 11.68 -18.77
C LYS A 85 -20.39 11.70 -17.73
N ALA A 86 -20.01 12.89 -17.25
CA ALA A 86 -18.98 13.04 -16.23
C ALA A 86 -19.26 12.09 -15.05
N PRO A 87 -18.27 11.30 -14.60
CA PRO A 87 -18.47 10.36 -13.50
C PRO A 87 -18.95 11.10 -12.24
N PRO A 88 -19.80 10.48 -11.42
CA PRO A 88 -20.26 11.07 -10.16
C PRO A 88 -19.06 11.47 -9.31
N CYS A 89 -18.97 12.76 -8.98
CA CYS A 89 -17.89 13.29 -8.17
C CYS A 89 -18.09 12.90 -6.70
N TYR A 90 -17.18 12.12 -6.13
CA TYR A 90 -17.25 11.67 -4.75
C TYR A 90 -16.46 12.61 -3.82
N GLN A 91 -17.11 13.15 -2.79
CA GLN A 91 -16.44 13.87 -1.70
C GLN A 91 -16.09 12.89 -0.59
N VAL A 92 -14.91 12.30 -0.66
CA VAL A 92 -14.45 11.39 0.39
C VAL A 92 -14.00 12.18 1.61
N THR A 93 -14.60 11.88 2.77
CA THR A 93 -14.27 12.53 4.06
C THR A 93 -13.28 11.69 4.88
N ARG A 94 -12.55 12.34 5.79
CA ARG A 94 -11.67 11.69 6.78
C ARG A 94 -12.35 10.51 7.47
N ASN A 95 -13.56 10.74 8.00
CA ASN A 95 -14.28 9.75 8.79
C ASN A 95 -14.65 8.52 7.94
N TRP A 96 -15.00 8.72 6.67
CA TRP A 96 -15.29 7.60 5.79
C TRP A 96 -14.05 6.76 5.47
N ILE A 97 -12.88 7.37 5.30
CA ILE A 97 -11.61 6.62 5.15
C ILE A 97 -11.34 5.77 6.40
N MET A 98 -11.47 6.38 7.59
CA MET A 98 -11.27 5.69 8.86
C MET A 98 -12.30 4.57 9.10
N TYR A 99 -13.53 4.75 8.62
CA TYR A 99 -14.59 3.74 8.71
C TYR A 99 -14.28 2.45 7.93
N ASN A 100 -13.43 2.54 6.90
CA ASN A 100 -12.99 1.38 6.12
C ASN A 100 -11.82 0.60 6.78
N LYS A 101 -11.36 1.00 7.97
CA LYS A 101 -10.32 0.29 8.70
C LYS A 101 -10.84 -1.09 9.12
N PRO A 102 -10.16 -2.20 8.77
CA PRO A 102 -10.61 -3.53 9.15
C PRO A 102 -10.56 -3.66 10.67
N VAL A 103 -11.61 -4.22 11.26
CA VAL A 103 -11.64 -4.60 12.67
C VAL A 103 -10.84 -5.90 12.78
N LEU A 104 -9.61 -5.80 13.27
CA LEU A 104 -8.78 -6.95 13.57
C LEU A 104 -9.21 -7.47 14.94
N GLU A 105 -9.78 -8.67 15.00
CA GLU A 105 -10.12 -9.29 16.28
C GLU A 105 -8.86 -9.83 16.94
N ASP A 106 -8.55 -9.32 18.14
CA ASP A 106 -7.44 -9.81 18.96
C ASP A 106 -7.69 -11.27 19.38
N SER A 107 -6.61 -12.03 19.34
CA SER A 107 -6.48 -13.46 19.65
C SER A 107 -7.01 -13.84 21.04
N THR A 108 -8.33 -13.91 21.21
CA THR A 108 -8.96 -14.42 22.42
C THR A 108 -9.64 -15.76 22.12
N GLU A 109 -8.98 -16.80 22.61
CA GLU A 109 -9.44 -18.17 22.92
C GLU A 109 -10.20 -18.93 21.83
N GLY A 110 -9.43 -19.61 20.96
CA GLY A 110 -9.93 -20.63 20.05
C GLY A 110 -8.84 -21.66 19.72
N THR A 111 -9.25 -22.89 19.41
CA THR A 111 -8.41 -24.08 19.14
C THR A 111 -7.29 -23.82 18.13
N GLU A 112 -6.09 -24.41 18.32
CA GLU A 112 -4.85 -24.12 17.58
C GLU A 112 -4.97 -24.13 16.04
N GLY A 113 -5.85 -24.96 15.46
CA GLY A 113 -6.11 -24.99 14.01
C GLY A 113 -6.97 -23.83 13.48
N GLY A 114 -7.84 -23.24 14.30
CA GLY A 114 -8.66 -22.08 13.94
C GLY A 114 -7.86 -20.77 13.95
N ASN A 115 -6.80 -20.71 14.77
CA ASN A 115 -5.99 -19.52 14.96
C ASN A 115 -5.16 -19.18 13.71
N LYS A 116 -4.63 -20.18 12.97
CA LYS A 116 -3.86 -19.93 11.73
C LYS A 116 -4.73 -19.39 10.60
N ALA A 117 -5.93 -19.95 10.41
CA ALA A 117 -6.87 -19.46 9.39
C ALA A 117 -7.38 -18.05 9.70
N LYS A 118 -7.63 -17.75 10.98
CA LYS A 118 -8.03 -16.41 11.44
C LYS A 118 -6.91 -15.38 11.28
N ALA A 119 -5.67 -15.75 11.60
CA ALA A 119 -4.50 -14.89 11.39
C ALA A 119 -4.28 -14.57 9.90
N LEU A 120 -4.40 -15.57 9.02
CA LEU A 120 -4.32 -15.37 7.57
C LEU A 120 -5.43 -14.45 7.05
N ALA A 121 -6.67 -14.63 7.52
CA ALA A 121 -7.79 -13.78 7.14
C ALA A 121 -7.57 -12.32 7.59
N ASN A 122 -7.06 -12.11 8.81
CA ASN A 122 -6.69 -10.80 9.33
C ASN A 122 -5.61 -10.14 8.48
N GLN A 123 -4.57 -10.89 8.08
CA GLN A 123 -3.49 -10.41 7.21
C GLN A 123 -4.01 -10.03 5.81
N VAL A 124 -4.93 -10.82 5.24
CA VAL A 124 -5.58 -10.53 3.96
C VAL A 124 -6.43 -9.25 4.03
N CYS A 125 -7.20 -9.07 5.10
CA CYS A 125 -8.00 -7.87 5.31
C CYS A 125 -7.10 -6.63 5.50
N ALA A 126 -6.02 -6.75 6.26
CA ALA A 126 -5.03 -5.68 6.45
C ALA A 126 -4.32 -5.33 5.13
N ALA A 127 -3.95 -6.34 4.32
CA ALA A 127 -3.33 -6.12 3.01
C ALA A 127 -4.28 -5.42 2.05
N ALA A 128 -5.55 -5.86 1.96
CA ALA A 128 -6.57 -5.21 1.18
C ALA A 128 -6.80 -3.75 1.62
N HIS A 129 -6.78 -3.49 2.93
CA HIS A 129 -6.86 -2.12 3.46
C HIS A 129 -5.64 -1.26 3.09
N GLY A 130 -4.43 -1.82 3.12
CA GLY A 130 -3.22 -1.14 2.63
C GLY A 130 -3.35 -0.73 1.16
N GLY A 131 -3.88 -1.63 0.33
CA GLY A 131 -4.18 -1.33 -1.07
C GLY A 131 -5.24 -0.24 -1.25
N PHE A 132 -6.29 -0.28 -0.43
CA PHE A 132 -7.30 0.77 -0.39
C PHE A 132 -6.68 2.14 -0.07
N LEU A 133 -5.79 2.23 0.91
CA LEU A 133 -5.08 3.47 1.26
C LEU A 133 -4.22 3.97 0.10
N LEU A 134 -3.51 3.08 -0.60
CA LEU A 134 -2.72 3.46 -1.78
C LEU A 134 -3.60 4.06 -2.88
N GLY A 135 -4.69 3.38 -3.26
CA GLY A 135 -5.57 3.89 -4.32
C GLY A 135 -6.23 5.21 -3.93
N MET A 136 -6.64 5.37 -2.68
CA MET A 136 -7.10 6.65 -2.15
C MET A 136 -6.04 7.75 -2.23
N GLY A 137 -4.76 7.39 -2.08
CA GLY A 137 -3.62 8.29 -2.22
C GLY A 137 -3.36 8.70 -3.66
N LEU A 138 -3.45 7.75 -4.60
CA LEU A 138 -3.38 8.03 -6.04
C LEU A 138 -4.49 8.98 -6.51
N LEU A 139 -5.68 8.87 -5.92
CA LEU A 139 -6.81 9.77 -6.15
C LEU A 139 -6.65 11.13 -5.44
N GLY A 140 -5.68 11.26 -4.53
CA GLY A 140 -5.42 12.48 -3.76
C GLY A 140 -6.37 12.71 -2.59
N HIS A 141 -7.17 11.71 -2.21
CA HIS A 141 -8.13 11.81 -1.10
C HIS A 141 -7.47 11.67 0.28
N LEU A 142 -6.23 11.17 0.37
CA LEU A 142 -5.45 11.12 1.61
C LEU A 142 -5.15 12.50 2.21
N LYS A 143 -5.34 13.61 1.46
CA LYS A 143 -5.25 14.98 2.01
C LYS A 143 -6.28 15.25 3.10
N ALA A 144 -7.38 14.48 3.14
CA ALA A 144 -8.40 14.60 4.16
C ALA A 144 -7.98 14.01 5.52
N LEU A 145 -6.96 13.14 5.56
CA LEU A 145 -6.47 12.55 6.81
C LEU A 145 -5.59 13.55 7.58
N ASN A 146 -5.80 13.59 8.90
CA ASN A 146 -5.00 14.42 9.79
C ASN A 146 -3.74 13.66 10.24
N ARG A 147 -2.73 14.42 10.70
CA ARG A 147 -1.48 13.86 11.25
C ARG A 147 -1.69 12.73 12.27
N PRO A 148 -2.55 12.85 13.31
CA PRO A 148 -2.75 11.76 14.28
C PRO A 148 -3.26 10.47 13.64
N ASP A 149 -4.10 10.55 12.59
CA ASP A 149 -4.63 9.36 11.91
C ASP A 149 -3.53 8.62 11.17
N LEU A 150 -2.62 9.37 10.54
CA LEU A 150 -1.46 8.79 9.85
C LEU A 150 -0.59 8.02 10.85
N TYR A 151 -0.34 8.60 12.03
CA TYR A 151 0.41 7.90 13.08
C TYR A 151 -0.35 6.70 13.64
N GLU A 152 -1.68 6.76 13.71
CA GLU A 152 -2.50 5.61 14.13
C GLU A 152 -2.36 4.45 13.15
N TYR A 153 -2.34 4.72 11.84
CA TYR A 153 -2.10 3.69 10.82
C TYR A 153 -0.68 3.13 10.89
N LEU A 154 0.33 3.99 11.09
CA LEU A 154 1.73 3.55 11.20
C LEU A 154 2.00 2.72 12.46
N LYS A 155 1.29 2.99 13.56
CA LYS A 155 1.41 2.22 14.81
C LYS A 155 1.03 0.75 14.66
N ILE A 156 0.18 0.42 13.69
CA ILE A 156 -0.28 -0.97 13.46
C ILE A 156 0.89 -1.86 13.03
N GLY A 157 1.87 -1.33 12.30
CA GLY A 157 3.10 -2.05 11.95
C GLY A 157 2.95 -3.16 10.91
N HIS A 158 1.80 -3.28 10.23
CA HIS A 158 1.66 -4.21 9.10
C HIS A 158 2.31 -3.64 7.84
N ASP A 159 3.29 -4.34 7.27
CA ASP A 159 4.04 -3.91 6.08
C ASP A 159 3.15 -3.46 4.93
N ALA A 160 2.11 -4.22 4.57
CA ALA A 160 1.21 -3.87 3.48
C ALA A 160 0.47 -2.54 3.72
N THR A 161 0.04 -2.26 4.96
CA THR A 161 -0.61 -0.99 5.30
C THR A 161 0.37 0.18 5.26
N THR A 162 1.59 -0.02 5.76
CA THR A 162 2.65 0.98 5.75
C THR A 162 3.06 1.32 4.32
N VAL A 163 3.34 0.31 3.49
CA VAL A 163 3.66 0.47 2.06
C VAL A 163 2.58 1.26 1.34
N GLY A 164 1.31 0.87 1.50
CA GLY A 164 0.19 1.54 0.87
C GLY A 164 0.03 3.00 1.31
N LEU A 165 0.23 3.27 2.60
CA LEU A 165 0.16 4.62 3.16
C LEU A 165 1.32 5.50 2.70
N LEU A 166 2.56 5.02 2.73
CA LEU A 166 3.75 5.79 2.36
C LEU A 166 3.72 6.16 0.86
N LEU A 167 3.45 5.20 -0.01
CA LEU A 167 3.30 5.45 -1.45
C LEU A 167 2.08 6.34 -1.74
N GLY A 168 0.96 6.08 -1.06
CA GLY A 168 -0.26 6.88 -1.20
C GLY A 168 -0.05 8.35 -0.80
N LEU A 169 0.68 8.61 0.30
CA LEU A 169 1.05 9.95 0.73
C LEU A 169 2.01 10.63 -0.26
N GLY A 170 3.01 9.91 -0.76
CA GLY A 170 3.93 10.41 -1.79
C GLY A 170 3.21 10.82 -3.07
N ALA A 171 2.27 9.99 -3.54
CA ALA A 171 1.43 10.29 -4.70
C ALA A 171 0.49 11.49 -4.45
N THR A 172 -0.11 11.57 -3.27
CA THR A 172 -1.03 12.64 -2.88
C THR A 172 -0.38 14.02 -2.90
N TYR A 173 0.86 14.09 -2.41
CA TYR A 173 1.66 15.31 -2.29
C TYR A 173 2.73 15.42 -3.37
N ARG A 174 2.53 14.76 -4.52
CA ARG A 174 3.51 14.73 -5.61
C ARG A 174 3.95 16.13 -6.03
N GLY A 175 5.25 16.38 -5.98
CA GLY A 175 5.88 17.65 -6.33
C GLY A 175 5.55 18.83 -5.41
N SER A 176 4.92 18.59 -4.25
CA SER A 176 4.60 19.67 -3.31
C SER A 176 5.71 19.94 -2.29
N GLY A 177 6.66 19.00 -2.10
CA GLY A 177 7.70 19.12 -1.08
C GLY A 177 7.18 19.25 0.36
N ASN A 178 6.06 18.60 0.69
CA ASN A 178 5.46 18.72 2.03
C ASN A 178 6.38 18.13 3.11
N GLU A 179 6.81 18.98 4.04
CA GLU A 179 7.73 18.63 5.13
C GLU A 179 7.18 17.56 6.08
N ILE A 180 5.87 17.52 6.31
CA ILE A 180 5.25 16.51 7.18
C ILE A 180 5.39 15.13 6.54
N THR A 181 5.06 15.02 5.26
CA THR A 181 5.17 13.78 4.49
C THR A 181 6.63 13.35 4.37
N ARG A 182 7.56 14.30 4.16
CA ARG A 182 9.01 14.03 4.16
C ARG A 182 9.45 13.38 5.48
N ARG A 183 9.01 13.90 6.62
CA ARG A 183 9.35 13.33 7.94
C ARG A 183 8.78 11.94 8.12
N ILE A 184 7.52 11.72 7.73
CA ILE A 184 6.88 10.39 7.82
C ILE A 184 7.64 9.36 6.96
N LEU A 185 7.96 9.69 5.71
CA LEU A 185 8.76 8.83 4.84
C LEU A 185 10.16 8.60 5.41
N GLY A 186 10.75 9.67 5.95
CA GLY A 186 12.04 9.66 6.61
C GLY A 186 12.19 8.67 7.74
N LEU A 187 11.15 8.50 8.56
CA LEU A 187 11.13 7.55 9.66
C LEU A 187 11.27 6.09 9.19
N HIS A 188 11.07 5.82 7.90
CA HIS A 188 11.17 4.48 7.32
C HIS A 188 12.46 4.30 6.50
N LEU A 189 13.35 5.31 6.50
CA LEU A 189 14.64 5.27 5.83
C LEU A 189 15.74 5.38 6.89
N PRO A 190 16.38 4.27 7.29
CA PRO A 190 17.38 4.24 8.38
C PRO A 190 18.47 5.31 8.23
N ASN A 191 18.87 5.57 6.99
CA ASN A 191 19.95 6.50 6.64
C ASN A 191 19.57 7.98 6.77
N MET A 192 18.27 8.30 6.77
CA MET A 192 17.81 9.68 6.91
C MET A 192 17.62 10.09 8.38
N ILE A 193 17.50 9.12 9.29
CA ILE A 193 17.21 9.34 10.72
C ILE A 193 18.49 9.54 11.54
N GLY A 194 19.64 9.06 11.05
CA GLY A 194 20.92 9.13 11.74
C GLY A 194 21.03 8.16 12.96
N PRO A 195 22.25 7.79 13.39
CA PRO A 195 22.46 6.95 14.58
C PRO A 195 22.24 7.82 15.83
N PRO A 196 21.34 7.49 16.81
CA PRO A 196 21.12 6.18 17.48
C PRO A 196 19.72 5.54 17.29
N LEU A 197 18.84 6.14 16.48
CA LEU A 197 17.46 5.66 16.29
C LEU A 197 17.35 4.62 15.17
N ALA A 198 18.32 4.60 14.24
CA ALA A 198 18.37 3.64 13.14
C ALA A 198 18.61 2.20 13.62
N ASP A 199 19.36 2.02 14.72
CA ASP A 199 19.70 0.69 15.25
C ASP A 199 18.57 0.04 16.05
N THR A 200 17.56 0.82 16.45
CA THR A 200 16.41 0.34 17.24
C THR A 200 15.17 0.08 16.40
N LEU A 201 15.14 0.54 15.15
CA LEU A 201 13.98 0.46 14.26
C LEU A 201 14.23 -0.57 13.15
N GLU A 202 13.70 -1.77 13.31
CA GLU A 202 13.70 -2.78 12.25
C GLU A 202 12.62 -2.45 11.20
N VAL A 203 13.03 -1.95 10.03
CA VAL A 203 12.12 -1.64 8.92
C VAL A 203 12.30 -2.66 7.79
N SER A 204 11.20 -3.28 7.37
CA SER A 204 11.13 -4.22 6.23
C SER A 204 11.65 -3.61 4.92
N SER A 205 12.39 -4.39 4.11
CA SER A 205 12.99 -3.94 2.83
C SER A 205 11.96 -3.31 1.90
N VAL A 206 10.80 -3.95 1.77
CA VAL A 206 9.67 -3.48 0.97
C VAL A 206 9.20 -2.11 1.43
N THR A 207 9.06 -1.91 2.74
CA THR A 207 8.66 -0.63 3.32
C THR A 207 9.68 0.48 3.04
N GLN A 208 10.98 0.15 3.07
CA GLN A 208 12.04 1.09 2.71
C GLN A 208 11.97 1.49 1.23
N THR A 209 11.80 0.52 0.31
CA THR A 209 11.64 0.81 -1.14
C THR A 209 10.42 1.68 -1.43
N ALA A 210 9.30 1.42 -0.74
CA ALA A 210 8.07 2.20 -0.82
C ALA A 210 8.27 3.63 -0.29
N ALA A 211 8.97 3.79 0.83
CA ALA A 211 9.31 5.09 1.39
C ALA A 211 10.20 5.91 0.43
N LEU A 212 11.18 5.26 -0.20
CA LEU A 212 12.11 5.89 -1.14
C LEU A 212 11.40 6.36 -2.42
N THR A 213 10.57 5.50 -3.00
CA THR A 213 9.73 5.85 -4.15
C THR A 213 8.75 6.99 -3.80
N GLY A 214 8.14 6.94 -2.62
CA GLY A 214 7.27 8.00 -2.12
C GLY A 214 8.00 9.34 -1.93
N LEU A 215 9.27 9.30 -1.53
CA LEU A 215 10.14 10.47 -1.39
C LEU A 215 10.46 11.10 -2.74
N GLY A 216 10.77 10.28 -3.75
CA GLY A 216 10.95 10.71 -5.13
C GLY A 216 9.71 11.41 -5.68
N LEU A 217 8.52 10.82 -5.48
CA LEU A 217 7.24 11.44 -5.88
C LEU A 217 7.02 12.79 -5.19
N LEU A 218 7.28 12.89 -3.88
CA LEU A 218 7.09 14.09 -3.09
C LEU A 218 7.95 15.27 -3.58
N PHE A 219 9.20 15.01 -3.97
CA PHE A 219 10.18 16.00 -4.44
C PHE A 219 10.33 16.05 -5.96
N MET A 220 9.41 15.43 -6.69
CA MET A 220 9.40 15.48 -8.15
C MET A 220 9.33 16.94 -8.63
N LYS A 221 10.28 17.36 -9.47
CA LYS A 221 10.40 18.72 -10.03
C LYS A 221 10.66 19.85 -9.00
N THR A 222 10.93 19.56 -7.73
CA THR A 222 11.19 20.61 -6.73
C THR A 222 12.66 21.06 -6.70
N ASN A 223 13.57 20.35 -7.37
CA ASN A 223 15.02 20.59 -7.35
C ASN A 223 15.62 20.70 -5.93
N HIS A 224 15.13 19.87 -5.00
CA HIS A 224 15.59 19.94 -3.62
C HIS A 224 16.96 19.27 -3.46
N ARG A 225 18.03 20.09 -3.43
CA ARG A 225 19.43 19.65 -3.41
C ARG A 225 19.73 18.53 -2.40
N LEU A 226 19.33 18.69 -1.14
CA LEU A 226 19.66 17.70 -0.10
C LEU A 226 19.01 16.32 -0.35
N ILE A 227 17.83 16.29 -0.98
CA ILE A 227 17.15 15.03 -1.29
C ILE A 227 17.83 14.38 -2.50
N ALA A 228 18.23 15.16 -3.49
CA ALA A 228 19.01 14.65 -4.62
C ALA A 228 20.37 14.08 -4.16
N GLU A 229 21.09 14.79 -3.28
CA GLU A 229 22.35 14.30 -2.71
C GLU A 229 22.14 13.01 -1.89
N PHE A 230 21.06 12.95 -1.10
CA PHE A 230 20.68 11.74 -0.36
C PHE A 230 20.37 10.56 -1.30
N LEU A 231 19.51 10.75 -2.31
CA LEU A 231 19.16 9.69 -3.26
C LEU A 231 20.39 9.21 -4.06
N LEU A 232 21.27 10.12 -4.48
CA LEU A 232 22.53 9.77 -5.15
C LEU A 232 23.47 8.96 -4.24
N ALA A 233 23.52 9.27 -2.94
CA ALA A 233 24.28 8.49 -1.97
C ALA A 233 23.68 7.09 -1.77
N GLU A 234 22.35 6.96 -1.79
CA GLU A 234 21.67 5.66 -1.71
C GLU A 234 21.88 4.80 -2.97
N ILE A 235 21.90 5.38 -4.17
CA ILE A 235 22.23 4.66 -5.42
C ILE A 235 23.67 4.14 -5.40
N SER A 236 24.60 4.95 -4.88
CA SER A 236 26.03 4.64 -4.89
C SER A 236 26.46 3.69 -3.77
N ARG A 237 25.54 3.30 -2.90
CA ARG A 237 25.82 2.46 -1.74
C ARG A 237 26.17 1.04 -2.19
N LYS A 238 27.16 0.44 -1.52
CA LYS A 238 27.48 -0.98 -1.66
C LYS A 238 26.65 -1.78 -0.67
N ALA A 239 25.96 -2.81 -1.15
CA ALA A 239 25.30 -3.79 -0.29
C ALA A 239 26.32 -4.35 0.70
N ASN A 240 26.13 -4.09 1.99
CA ASN A 240 27.00 -4.59 3.04
C ASN A 240 26.52 -5.99 3.45
N SER A 241 27.37 -7.00 3.24
CA SER A 241 27.02 -8.42 3.44
C SER A 241 26.57 -8.81 4.86
N ASN A 242 26.71 -7.90 5.85
CA ASN A 242 26.55 -8.18 7.27
C ASN A 242 25.33 -7.48 7.91
N THR A 243 24.64 -6.57 7.21
CA THR A 243 23.56 -5.74 7.80
C THR A 243 22.38 -5.54 6.87
N ASP A 244 22.60 -5.32 5.57
CA ASP A 244 21.52 -5.37 4.59
C ASP A 244 21.22 -6.84 4.25
N ARG A 245 20.01 -7.28 4.60
CA ARG A 245 19.48 -8.55 4.12
C ARG A 245 19.40 -8.44 2.59
N CYS A 246 20.36 -9.05 1.89
CA CYS A 246 20.59 -9.07 0.44
C CYS A 246 19.38 -9.43 -0.46
N VAL A 247 18.19 -9.64 0.08
CA VAL A 247 17.07 -10.25 -0.65
C VAL A 247 16.41 -9.27 -1.62
N ASP A 248 16.46 -7.95 -1.39
CA ASP A 248 15.77 -6.95 -2.25
C ASP A 248 16.60 -5.69 -2.57
N TRP A 249 17.94 -5.75 -2.46
CA TRP A 249 18.81 -4.59 -2.66
C TRP A 249 18.60 -3.93 -4.04
N GLU A 250 18.39 -4.73 -5.08
CA GLU A 250 18.15 -4.25 -6.43
C GLU A 250 16.89 -3.39 -6.52
N SER A 251 15.81 -3.80 -5.86
CA SER A 251 14.55 -3.04 -5.78
C SER A 251 14.75 -1.71 -5.06
N TYR A 252 15.58 -1.68 -4.01
CA TYR A 252 15.92 -0.47 -3.28
C TYR A 252 16.73 0.51 -4.14
N THR A 253 17.82 0.04 -4.77
CA THR A 253 18.64 0.88 -5.66
C THR A 253 17.84 1.38 -6.86
N LEU A 254 16.98 0.53 -7.45
CA LEU A 254 16.09 0.94 -8.53
C LEU A 254 15.13 2.05 -8.07
N SER A 255 14.52 1.90 -6.90
CA SER A 255 13.63 2.90 -6.31
C SER A 255 14.35 4.22 -6.00
N ALA A 256 15.64 4.16 -5.66
CA ALA A 256 16.47 5.34 -5.42
C ALA A 256 16.75 6.14 -6.72
N GLY A 257 16.85 5.43 -7.85
CA GLY A 257 17.12 6.00 -9.16
C GLY A 257 15.91 6.55 -9.91
N LEU A 258 14.70 6.12 -9.56
CA LEU A 258 13.43 6.59 -10.14
C LEU A 258 13.01 7.96 -9.61
#